data_AF-A0A9P9Y8F8-F1
#
_entry.id   AF-A0A9P9Y8F8-F1
#
_cell.length_a   1.000
_cell.length_b   1.000
_cell.length_c   1.000
_cell.angle_alpha   90.00
_cell.angle_beta   90.00
_cell.angle_gamma   90.00
#
_symmetry.space_group_name_H-M   'P 1'
#
loop_
_entity.id
_entity.type
_entity.pdbx_description
1 polymer ?
#
loop_
_entity_poly.entity_id
_entity_poly.type
_entity_poly.pdbx_seq_one_letter_code
_entity_poly.pdbx_strand_id
1 'polypeptide(L)'
;MIDVNLAVNSLLESTPMKSQKEQKRLRYRGARLITDAIENLIDWAARDGGYEKRRMLPNVVVEMVDVDGKEEDIVEAVTTHMRSLIKKHREYYRVDRKPNFWNHADLRFTQMTPLGRTLRRKRSMCLKRKRPLSATPELDFEDDLASEQPEYVVETPRRQPKRRRCGSSRKGLADDVPKWDKAKPSIETDTPDPWLTPHNVAVKVEDLSEDSSPYMVPRYTRSPTSDVAMSRRCPVVYGLYVLGLTVVVVTADAEKGVNAPISFQVDCRFDDKHQNVWNALTIATVVCLARDELMSRIDDFEEVDTTYDSDPDA
;
A
#
# COMPACT_ATOMS: atom_id res chain seq x y z
N MET A 1 5.56 -2.25 2.96
CA MET A 1 4.73 -1.03 3.15
C MET A 1 5.02 -0.25 4.42
N ILE A 2 5.39 -0.89 5.54
CA ILE A 2 5.87 -0.17 6.74
C ILE A 2 7.05 0.77 6.40
N ASP A 3 7.96 0.32 5.52
CA ASP A 3 9.09 1.13 5.06
C ASP A 3 8.68 2.39 4.27
N VAL A 4 7.52 2.37 3.59
CA VAL A 4 6.99 3.52 2.82
C VAL A 4 6.50 4.59 3.78
N ASN A 5 5.79 4.18 4.83
CA ASN A 5 5.30 5.09 5.86
C ASN A 5 6.47 5.80 6.54
N LEU A 6 7.53 5.06 6.89
CA LEU A 6 8.74 5.63 7.45
C LEU A 6 9.45 6.56 6.46
N ALA A 7 9.54 6.18 5.19
CA ALA A 7 10.20 6.98 4.16
C ALA A 7 9.44 8.27 3.83
N VAL A 8 8.12 8.21 3.69
CA VAL A 8 7.26 9.39 3.42
C VAL A 8 7.24 10.31 4.64
N ASN A 9 7.11 9.78 5.86
CA ASN A 9 7.14 10.61 7.06
C ASN A 9 8.51 11.27 7.27
N SER A 10 9.61 10.52 7.08
CA SER A 10 10.96 11.07 7.14
C SER A 10 11.16 12.16 6.09
N LEU A 11 10.63 11.95 4.87
CA LEU A 11 10.65 12.94 3.81
C LEU A 11 9.90 14.22 4.22
N LEU A 12 8.70 14.09 4.79
CA LEU A 12 7.87 15.19 5.28
C LEU A 12 8.51 15.96 6.44
N GLU A 13 9.17 15.27 7.38
CA GLU A 13 9.78 15.87 8.57
C GLU A 13 11.15 16.52 8.29
N SER A 14 11.89 16.03 7.29
CA SER A 14 13.25 16.50 6.98
C SER A 14 13.33 17.87 6.29
N THR A 15 12.21 18.39 5.77
CA THR A 15 12.20 19.63 4.98
C THR A 15 11.29 20.70 5.60
N PRO A 16 11.84 21.77 6.19
CA PRO A 16 11.03 22.93 6.54
C PRO A 16 10.48 23.56 5.26
N MET A 17 9.15 23.59 5.12
CA MET A 17 8.43 24.06 3.93
C MET A 17 8.62 25.57 3.75
N LYS A 18 9.56 25.99 2.91
CA LYS A 18 9.84 27.42 2.68
C LYS A 18 9.25 27.93 1.36
N SER A 19 8.92 27.05 0.41
CA SER A 19 8.34 27.43 -0.89
C SER A 19 7.36 26.38 -1.45
N GLN A 20 6.33 26.84 -2.19
CA GLN A 20 5.42 25.98 -2.97
C GLN A 20 6.17 25.05 -3.94
N LYS A 21 7.28 25.52 -4.54
CA LYS A 21 8.09 24.69 -5.44
C LYS A 21 8.74 23.51 -4.72
N GLU A 22 9.18 23.71 -3.48
CA GLU A 22 9.76 22.66 -2.65
C GLU A 22 8.70 21.65 -2.22
N GLN A 23 7.51 22.14 -1.84
CA GLN A 23 6.37 21.28 -1.48
C GLN A 23 5.96 20.39 -2.66
N LYS A 24 5.90 20.94 -3.87
CA LYS A 24 5.60 20.18 -5.10
C LYS A 24 6.65 19.09 -5.35
N ARG A 25 7.94 19.42 -5.25
CA ARG A 25 9.04 18.44 -5.40
C ARG A 25 8.96 17.33 -4.35
N LEU A 26 8.57 17.68 -3.13
CA LEU A 26 8.42 16.72 -2.03
C LEU A 26 7.27 15.74 -2.29
N ARG A 27 6.11 16.26 -2.70
CA ARG A 27 4.93 15.45 -3.09
C ARG A 27 5.27 14.51 -4.24
N TYR A 28 5.96 14.99 -5.26
CA TYR A 28 6.41 14.15 -6.37
C TYR A 28 7.34 13.02 -5.92
N ARG A 29 8.29 13.32 -5.02
CA ARG A 29 9.19 12.28 -4.48
C ARG A 29 8.45 11.27 -3.60
N GLY A 30 7.49 11.72 -2.81
CA GLY A 30 6.62 10.84 -2.03
C GLY A 30 5.71 9.97 -2.92
N ALA A 31 5.11 10.55 -3.96
CA ALA A 31 4.32 9.84 -4.97
C ALA A 31 5.13 8.67 -5.55
N ARG A 32 6.37 8.94 -5.96
CA ARG A 32 7.26 7.93 -6.50
C ARG A 32 7.56 6.80 -5.51
N LEU A 33 7.79 7.12 -4.23
CA LEU A 33 8.02 6.11 -3.19
C LEU A 33 6.77 5.24 -2.96
N ILE A 34 5.59 5.84 -3.02
CA ILE A 34 4.31 5.13 -2.91
C ILE A 34 4.12 4.22 -4.11
N THR A 35 4.29 4.73 -5.34
CA THR A 35 4.22 3.95 -6.59
C THR A 35 5.18 2.77 -6.56
N ASP A 36 6.48 3.00 -6.29
CA ASP A 36 7.50 1.95 -6.20
C ASP A 36 7.11 0.84 -5.22
N ALA A 37 6.42 1.20 -4.13
CA ALA A 37 6.02 0.25 -3.11
C ALA A 37 4.74 -0.53 -3.45
N ILE A 38 3.79 0.09 -4.14
CA ILE A 38 2.61 -0.59 -4.67
C ILE A 38 3.04 -1.56 -5.77
N GLU A 39 3.95 -1.15 -6.66
CA GLU A 39 4.54 -2.04 -7.68
C GLU A 39 5.21 -3.26 -7.04
N ASN A 40 6.04 -3.05 -6.00
CA ASN A 40 6.65 -4.17 -5.26
C ASN A 40 5.59 -5.10 -4.62
N LEU A 41 4.43 -4.56 -4.23
CA LEU A 41 3.33 -5.35 -3.67
C LEU A 41 2.61 -6.16 -4.74
N ILE A 42 2.43 -5.60 -5.94
CA ILE A 42 1.91 -6.32 -7.11
C ILE A 42 2.89 -7.42 -7.55
N ASP A 43 4.18 -7.15 -7.58
CA ASP A 43 5.22 -8.16 -7.86
C ASP A 43 5.19 -9.30 -6.85
N TRP A 44 5.00 -8.98 -5.56
CA TRP A 44 4.81 -9.98 -4.52
C TRP A 44 3.55 -10.81 -4.77
N ALA A 45 2.42 -10.16 -5.08
CA ALA A 45 1.16 -10.83 -5.33
C ALA A 45 1.26 -11.77 -6.55
N ALA A 46 1.99 -11.39 -7.60
CA ALA A 46 2.24 -12.23 -8.76
C ALA A 46 3.08 -13.47 -8.46
N ARG A 47 4.09 -13.33 -7.60
CA ARG A 47 4.89 -14.45 -7.08
C ARG A 47 4.06 -15.38 -6.21
N ASP A 48 3.29 -14.82 -5.28
CA ASP A 48 2.44 -15.57 -4.36
C ASP A 48 1.33 -16.33 -5.09
N GLY A 49 0.72 -15.71 -6.10
CA GLY A 49 -0.31 -16.33 -6.94
C GLY A 49 0.23 -17.26 -8.04
N GLY A 50 1.55 -17.40 -8.18
CA GLY A 50 2.17 -18.30 -9.16
C GLY A 50 2.00 -17.89 -10.64
N TYR A 51 1.67 -16.62 -10.91
CA TYR A 51 1.46 -16.10 -12.26
C TYR A 51 2.55 -15.12 -12.73
N GLU A 52 3.64 -14.95 -11.98
CA GLU A 52 4.79 -14.10 -12.34
C GLU A 52 5.39 -14.43 -13.72
N LYS A 53 5.46 -15.72 -14.08
CA LYS A 53 6.03 -16.19 -15.35
C LYS A 53 4.98 -16.48 -16.43
N ARG A 54 3.74 -16.04 -16.20
CA ARG A 54 2.63 -16.26 -17.12
C ARG A 54 2.29 -14.97 -17.83
N ARG A 55 2.00 -15.09 -19.12
CA ARG A 55 1.53 -14.00 -19.95
C ARG A 55 0.03 -13.85 -19.69
N MET A 56 -0.28 -12.78 -18.97
CA MET A 56 -1.63 -12.49 -18.51
C MET A 56 -1.92 -10.99 -18.62
N LEU A 57 -3.19 -10.63 -18.64
CA LEU A 57 -3.61 -9.23 -18.61
C LEU A 57 -3.91 -8.85 -17.15
N PRO A 58 -3.13 -7.94 -16.53
CA PRO A 58 -3.30 -7.57 -15.14
C PRO A 58 -4.66 -6.89 -14.94
N ASN A 59 -5.30 -7.21 -13.83
CA ASN A 59 -6.53 -6.55 -13.40
C ASN A 59 -6.26 -5.41 -12.41
N VAL A 60 -5.00 -5.10 -12.09
CA VAL A 60 -4.60 -3.90 -11.32
C VAL A 60 -3.67 -3.05 -12.17
N VAL A 61 -3.89 -1.73 -12.18
CA VAL A 61 -2.93 -0.76 -12.72
C VAL A 61 -2.57 0.27 -11.67
N VAL A 62 -1.33 0.74 -11.71
CA VAL A 62 -0.82 1.82 -10.87
C VAL A 62 -0.34 2.92 -11.79
N GLU A 63 -0.80 4.15 -11.57
CA GLU A 63 -0.36 5.29 -12.34
C GLU A 63 -0.17 6.50 -11.43
N MET A 64 0.94 7.21 -11.62
CA MET A 64 1.16 8.51 -10.98
C MET A 64 0.55 9.60 -11.85
N VAL A 65 -0.40 10.34 -11.30
CA VAL A 65 -1.11 11.41 -12.01
C VAL A 65 -0.64 12.75 -11.46
N ASP A 66 -0.38 13.70 -12.36
CA ASP A 66 0.08 15.02 -11.97
C ASP A 66 -1.07 15.83 -11.35
N VAL A 67 -0.82 16.43 -10.18
CA VAL A 67 -1.84 17.10 -9.36
C VAL A 67 -2.00 18.57 -9.76
N ASP A 68 -1.13 19.08 -10.62
CA ASP A 68 -1.17 20.48 -11.07
C ASP A 68 -2.19 20.76 -12.18
N GLY A 69 -2.83 19.72 -12.71
CA GLY A 69 -3.95 19.84 -13.66
C GLY A 69 -5.26 20.26 -12.98
N LYS A 70 -6.27 20.58 -13.79
CA LYS A 70 -7.63 20.73 -13.25
C LYS A 70 -8.16 19.37 -12.81
N GLU A 71 -9.08 19.38 -11.86
CA GLU A 71 -9.77 18.16 -11.42
C GLU A 71 -10.44 17.44 -12.62
N GLU A 72 -11.00 18.21 -13.56
CA GLU A 72 -11.57 17.70 -14.81
C GLU A 72 -10.56 16.88 -15.62
N ASP A 73 -9.33 17.38 -15.75
CA ASP A 73 -8.25 16.71 -16.50
C ASP A 73 -7.84 15.40 -15.82
N ILE A 74 -7.81 15.38 -14.48
CA ILE A 74 -7.50 14.18 -13.68
C ILE A 74 -8.59 13.12 -13.88
N VAL A 75 -9.86 13.52 -13.75
CA VAL A 75 -11.00 12.62 -13.93
C VAL A 75 -11.04 12.09 -15.36
N GLU A 76 -10.77 12.93 -16.36
CA GLU A 76 -10.70 12.51 -17.76
C GLU A 76 -9.57 11.50 -17.99
N ALA A 77 -8.38 11.74 -17.45
CA ALA A 77 -7.23 10.84 -17.57
C ALA A 77 -7.53 9.47 -16.94
N VAL A 78 -8.01 9.45 -15.69
CA VAL A 78 -8.42 8.23 -14.97
C VAL A 78 -9.51 7.48 -15.75
N THR A 79 -10.54 8.20 -16.21
CA THR A 79 -11.66 7.61 -16.94
C THR A 79 -11.22 7.01 -18.27
N THR A 80 -10.38 7.73 -19.02
CA THR A 80 -9.85 7.29 -20.31
C THR A 80 -8.98 6.06 -20.16
N HIS A 81 -8.10 6.05 -19.15
CA HIS A 81 -7.24 4.92 -18.86
C HIS A 81 -8.07 3.69 -18.43
N MET A 82 -8.98 3.82 -17.47
CA MET A 82 -9.84 2.71 -17.05
C MET A 82 -10.69 2.16 -18.21
N ARG A 83 -11.25 3.01 -19.07
CA ARG A 83 -11.99 2.57 -20.28
C ARG A 83 -11.11 1.83 -21.27
N SER A 84 -9.87 2.28 -21.47
CA SER A 84 -8.90 1.58 -22.30
C SER A 84 -8.60 0.17 -21.75
N LEU A 85 -8.45 0.06 -20.43
CA LEU A 85 -8.20 -1.21 -19.75
C LEU A 85 -9.39 -2.16 -19.83
N ILE A 86 -10.62 -1.65 -19.64
CA ILE A 86 -11.86 -2.42 -19.82
C ILE A 86 -11.94 -2.97 -21.25
N LYS A 87 -11.68 -2.14 -22.27
CA LYS A 87 -11.69 -2.58 -23.67
C LYS A 87 -10.71 -3.74 -23.90
N LYS A 88 -9.52 -3.68 -23.29
CA LYS A 88 -8.50 -4.73 -23.38
C LYS A 88 -8.92 -6.01 -22.69
N HIS A 89 -9.47 -5.92 -21.47
CA HIS A 89 -9.99 -7.09 -20.77
C HIS A 89 -11.09 -7.77 -21.57
N ARG A 90 -12.01 -6.99 -22.15
CA ARG A 90 -13.04 -7.55 -23.03
C ARG A 90 -12.42 -8.23 -24.24
N GLU A 91 -11.50 -7.58 -24.96
CA GLU A 91 -10.86 -8.18 -26.13
C GLU A 91 -10.05 -9.45 -25.78
N TYR A 92 -9.44 -9.49 -24.60
CA TYR A 92 -8.68 -10.66 -24.11
C TYR A 92 -9.58 -11.86 -23.84
N TYR A 93 -10.78 -11.67 -23.28
CA TYR A 93 -11.73 -12.74 -22.96
C TYR A 93 -12.77 -13.01 -24.06
N ARG A 94 -12.57 -12.47 -25.28
CA ARG A 94 -13.42 -12.79 -26.43
C ARG A 94 -13.19 -14.22 -26.93
N VAL A 95 -14.25 -14.89 -27.36
CA VAL A 95 -14.14 -16.20 -28.06
C VAL A 95 -13.38 -16.04 -29.37
N ASP A 96 -13.62 -14.94 -30.09
CA ASP A 96 -12.98 -14.58 -31.35
C ASP A 96 -11.69 -13.76 -31.17
N ARG A 97 -10.98 -13.93 -30.05
CA ARG A 97 -9.74 -13.20 -29.74
C ARG A 97 -8.74 -13.32 -30.89
N LYS A 98 -8.26 -12.18 -31.38
CA LYS A 98 -7.28 -12.15 -32.47
C LYS A 98 -5.96 -12.81 -32.03
N PRO A 99 -5.33 -13.66 -32.87
CA PRO A 99 -4.06 -14.30 -32.53
C PRO A 99 -2.92 -13.31 -32.23
N ASN A 100 -2.99 -12.12 -32.82
CA ASN A 100 -2.02 -11.04 -32.65
C ASN A 100 -2.36 -10.08 -31.50
N PHE A 101 -3.29 -10.43 -30.60
CA PHE A 101 -3.67 -9.61 -29.44
C PHE A 101 -2.45 -9.02 -28.72
N TRP A 102 -1.41 -9.85 -28.55
CA TRP A 102 -0.22 -9.47 -27.84
C TRP A 102 0.84 -8.66 -28.62
N ASN A 103 0.70 -8.54 -29.94
CA ASN A 103 1.68 -7.85 -30.80
C ASN A 103 1.42 -6.34 -30.89
N HIS A 104 0.30 -5.87 -30.36
CA HIS A 104 0.02 -4.44 -30.34
C HIS A 104 0.90 -3.76 -29.29
N ALA A 105 1.71 -2.79 -29.73
CA ALA A 105 2.56 -1.91 -28.91
C ALA A 105 1.79 -1.12 -27.82
N ASP A 106 0.48 -1.34 -27.72
CA ASP A 106 -0.44 -0.85 -26.71
C ASP A 106 -0.37 -1.63 -25.39
N LEU A 107 0.44 -2.70 -25.30
CA LEU A 107 0.70 -3.44 -24.06
C LEU A 107 1.72 -2.76 -23.14
N ARG A 108 1.88 -1.44 -23.27
CA ARG A 108 2.64 -0.64 -22.28
C ARG A 108 2.04 -0.69 -20.88
N PHE A 109 0.84 -1.24 -20.72
CA PHE A 109 0.21 -1.53 -19.42
C PHE A 109 0.71 -2.85 -18.79
N THR A 110 1.32 -3.74 -19.59
CA THR A 110 1.71 -5.11 -19.19
C THR A 110 3.22 -5.31 -19.06
N GLN A 111 4.04 -4.40 -19.59
CA GLN A 111 5.45 -4.38 -19.23
C GLN A 111 5.63 -3.74 -17.85
N MET A 112 5.29 -4.51 -16.81
CA MET A 112 5.93 -4.42 -15.50
C MET A 112 7.40 -4.88 -15.55
N THR A 113 8.10 -4.65 -16.68
CA THR A 113 9.54 -4.76 -16.71
C THR A 113 10.10 -3.50 -16.09
N PRO A 114 10.86 -3.59 -14.98
CA PRO A 114 11.57 -2.45 -14.44
C PRO A 114 12.74 -2.16 -15.39
N LEU A 115 12.49 -1.38 -16.44
CA LEU A 115 13.54 -0.77 -17.26
C LEU A 115 14.26 0.27 -16.38
N GLY A 116 15.12 -0.22 -15.48
CA GLY A 116 15.86 0.62 -14.53
C GLY A 116 16.40 -0.07 -13.28
N ARG A 117 16.07 -1.34 -12.97
CA ARG A 117 16.59 -2.01 -11.75
C ARG A 117 17.87 -2.85 -11.94
N THR A 118 18.42 -2.93 -13.14
CA THR A 118 19.77 -3.48 -13.37
C THR A 118 20.82 -2.36 -13.33
N LEU A 119 21.20 -1.84 -12.15
CA LEU A 119 22.53 -1.23 -11.86
C LEU A 119 22.74 -0.54 -10.49
N ARG A 120 21.89 -0.73 -9.46
CA ARG A 120 22.10 -0.05 -8.16
C ARG A 120 22.14 -0.93 -6.91
N ARG A 121 22.61 -2.17 -7.05
CA ARG A 121 22.91 -3.02 -5.88
C ARG A 121 24.17 -3.87 -6.04
N LYS A 122 25.26 -3.26 -6.52
CA LYS A 122 26.62 -3.77 -6.29
C LYS A 122 27.51 -2.59 -5.89
N ARG A 123 28.23 -2.76 -4.78
CA ARG A 123 29.26 -1.86 -4.19
C ARG A 123 28.82 -0.94 -3.04
N SER A 124 28.35 -1.54 -1.95
CA SER A 124 28.74 -1.07 -0.60
C SER A 124 29.17 -2.25 0.29
N MET A 125 30.13 -3.04 -0.17
CA MET A 125 30.93 -3.91 0.68
C MET A 125 32.37 -3.96 0.15
N CYS A 126 33.11 -2.89 0.40
CA CYS A 126 34.57 -2.95 0.54
C CYS A 126 34.88 -2.54 1.98
N LEU A 127 34.61 -3.47 2.89
CA LEU A 127 35.20 -3.47 4.22
C LEU A 127 36.72 -3.54 4.04
N LYS A 128 37.37 -2.44 4.37
CA LYS A 128 38.80 -2.39 4.69
C LYS A 128 39.06 -3.37 5.84
N ARG A 129 39.67 -4.53 5.57
CA ARG A 129 40.53 -5.22 6.53
C ARG A 129 41.29 -6.38 5.88
N LYS A 130 42.56 -6.14 5.57
CA LYS A 130 43.60 -7.17 5.66
C LYS A 130 44.82 -6.53 6.32
N ARG A 131 44.97 -6.79 7.63
CA ARG A 131 46.29 -6.86 8.26
C ARG A 131 46.60 -8.35 8.35
N PRO A 132 47.80 -8.80 7.94
CA PRO A 132 48.19 -10.19 8.07
C PRO A 132 48.39 -10.55 9.56
N LEU A 133 47.82 -11.68 9.96
CA LEU A 133 48.13 -12.37 11.20
C LEU A 133 49.54 -12.95 11.08
N SER A 134 50.46 -12.43 11.89
CA SER A 134 51.76 -13.03 12.15
C SER A 134 51.57 -14.30 12.97
N ALA A 135 52.21 -15.37 12.51
CA ALA A 135 52.39 -16.61 13.25
C ALA A 135 53.23 -16.41 14.52
N THR A 136 52.96 -17.23 15.52
CA THR A 136 53.84 -17.59 16.64
C THR A 136 53.67 -19.11 16.83
N PRO A 137 54.53 -19.81 17.59
CA PRO A 137 55.89 -19.52 18.06
C PRO A 137 56.86 -20.70 17.76
N GLU A 138 58.17 -20.51 17.88
CA GLU A 138 59.08 -21.56 18.40
C GLU A 138 60.47 -21.00 18.75
N LEU A 139 60.84 -21.24 20.02
CA LEU A 139 62.14 -21.60 20.59
C LEU A 139 63.29 -20.59 20.67
N ASP A 140 63.60 -20.29 21.94
CA ASP A 140 64.89 -20.30 22.64
C ASP A 140 66.04 -19.44 22.13
N PHE A 141 66.57 -18.57 23.01
CA PHE A 141 67.98 -18.51 23.40
C PHE A 141 68.16 -17.55 24.59
N GLU A 142 69.15 -17.88 25.42
CA GLU A 142 69.38 -17.45 26.81
C GLU A 142 69.97 -16.04 27.01
N ASP A 143 69.91 -15.62 28.29
CA ASP A 143 70.88 -14.84 29.09
C ASP A 143 71.64 -13.65 28.47
N ASP A 144 71.45 -12.45 29.06
CA ASP A 144 72.47 -11.86 29.94
C ASP A 144 72.10 -10.44 30.46
N LEU A 145 72.13 -10.31 31.79
CA LEU A 145 72.68 -9.23 32.64
C LEU A 145 72.64 -7.74 32.21
N ALA A 146 71.94 -6.92 33.01
CA ALA A 146 72.41 -5.70 33.72
C ALA A 146 71.19 -4.80 34.08
N SER A 147 70.88 -4.61 35.36
CA SER A 147 71.15 -3.36 36.15
C SER A 147 70.59 -2.10 35.45
N GLU A 148 69.64 -1.33 35.98
CA GLU A 148 69.66 -0.59 37.24
C GLU A 148 68.22 -0.11 37.59
N GLN A 149 67.87 -0.07 38.88
CA GLN A 149 66.88 0.89 39.42
C GLN A 149 67.64 2.12 39.94
N PRO A 150 67.01 3.31 40.07
CA PRO A 150 66.32 3.59 41.33
C PRO A 150 65.01 4.39 41.24
N GLU A 151 64.28 4.23 42.34
CA GLU A 151 63.25 5.06 43.00
C GLU A 151 63.19 6.57 42.64
N TYR A 152 61.97 7.15 42.62
CA TYR A 152 61.45 8.05 43.67
C TYR A 152 60.07 8.66 43.25
N VAL A 153 58.95 8.31 43.92
CA VAL A 153 58.10 9.09 44.87
C VAL A 153 57.43 10.39 44.33
N VAL A 154 56.14 10.54 44.70
CA VAL A 154 55.42 11.76 45.13
C VAL A 154 54.21 12.24 44.27
N GLU A 155 53.03 12.02 44.86
CA GLU A 155 51.80 12.84 44.94
C GLU A 155 50.80 13.05 43.78
N THR A 156 49.58 12.56 44.08
CA THR A 156 48.28 13.07 43.62
C THR A 156 47.99 14.49 44.14
N PRO A 157 47.02 15.23 43.55
CA PRO A 157 45.70 15.20 44.20
C PRO A 157 44.47 15.19 43.28
N ARG A 158 43.52 14.37 43.74
CA ARG A 158 42.06 14.40 43.59
C ARG A 158 41.41 15.71 43.08
N ARG A 159 40.46 15.56 42.16
CA ARG A 159 39.21 16.35 42.14
C ARG A 159 38.00 15.42 42.07
N GLN A 160 37.17 15.51 43.10
CA GLN A 160 35.86 14.87 43.29
C GLN A 160 34.76 15.97 43.23
N PRO A 161 33.46 15.59 43.15
CA PRO A 161 32.42 16.33 42.45
C PRO A 161 31.66 17.34 43.33
N LYS A 162 31.09 18.37 42.71
CA LYS A 162 30.20 19.34 43.37
C LYS A 162 28.75 18.83 43.38
N ARG A 163 28.32 18.31 44.54
CA ARG A 163 26.91 18.34 44.99
C ARG A 163 26.58 19.75 45.45
N ARG A 164 25.43 20.31 45.03
CA ARG A 164 24.77 21.40 45.77
C ARG A 164 23.44 20.88 46.30
N ARG A 165 23.26 21.05 47.61
CA ARG A 165 22.06 20.75 48.40
C ARG A 165 21.85 21.97 49.30
N CYS A 166 20.68 22.60 49.20
CA CYS A 166 19.99 23.45 50.16
C CYS A 166 18.52 23.38 49.71
N GLY A 167 17.48 23.21 50.50
CA GLY A 167 17.28 23.40 51.94
C GLY A 167 15.87 23.98 52.10
N SER A 168 14.99 23.21 52.75
CA SER A 168 13.64 23.48 53.28
C SER A 168 13.09 24.93 53.33
N SER A 169 11.78 25.12 53.07
CA SER A 169 10.78 25.37 54.14
C SER A 169 9.34 25.49 53.60
N ARG A 170 8.38 25.19 54.48
CA ARG A 170 6.92 25.04 54.31
C ARG A 170 6.16 26.34 54.03
N LYS A 171 5.01 26.27 53.34
CA LYS A 171 3.68 26.71 53.82
C LYS A 171 2.60 26.46 52.75
N GLY A 172 1.42 26.04 53.18
CA GLY A 172 0.29 25.67 52.34
C GLY A 172 -0.57 26.86 51.89
N LEU A 173 -1.34 26.60 50.84
CA LEU A 173 -2.52 27.32 50.35
C LEU A 173 -3.18 26.35 49.35
N ALA A 174 -4.22 25.62 49.74
CA ALA A 174 -5.63 26.00 49.62
C ALA A 174 -6.06 26.27 48.16
N ASP A 175 -6.98 25.41 47.70
CA ASP A 175 -8.09 25.64 46.77
C ASP A 175 -7.80 25.91 45.28
N ASP A 176 -8.08 24.91 44.43
CA ASP A 176 -9.10 25.00 43.37
C ASP A 176 -9.08 23.72 42.49
N VAL A 177 -9.92 22.75 42.85
CA VAL A 177 -10.26 21.60 41.99
C VAL A 177 -11.61 21.90 41.35
N PRO A 178 -11.71 21.97 40.01
CA PRO A 178 -13.00 22.10 39.33
C PRO A 178 -13.85 20.86 39.58
N LYS A 179 -14.88 21.05 40.40
CA LYS A 179 -15.93 20.10 40.73
C LYS A 179 -16.80 19.87 39.49
N TRP A 180 -16.69 18.67 38.90
CA TRP A 180 -17.64 18.23 37.87
C TRP A 180 -18.94 17.84 38.56
N ASP A 181 -19.94 18.71 38.45
CA ASP A 181 -21.28 18.47 38.96
C ASP A 181 -21.93 17.31 38.22
N LYS A 182 -22.19 16.24 38.98
CA LYS A 182 -23.08 15.14 38.59
C LYS A 182 -24.52 15.64 38.68
N ALA A 183 -25.03 16.19 37.58
CA ALA A 183 -26.46 16.35 37.40
C ALA A 183 -27.07 14.99 37.01
N LYS A 184 -27.77 14.37 37.96
CA LYS A 184 -28.75 13.31 37.69
C LYS A 184 -30.00 13.97 37.09
N PRO A 185 -30.52 13.55 35.93
CA PRO A 185 -31.90 13.83 35.58
C PRO A 185 -32.82 12.84 36.29
N SER A 186 -33.76 13.41 37.04
CA SER A 186 -34.92 12.77 37.65
C SER A 186 -35.86 12.23 36.57
N ILE A 187 -36.20 10.95 36.68
CA ILE A 187 -37.23 10.23 35.94
C ILE A 187 -38.52 10.27 36.79
N GLU A 188 -39.58 10.87 36.25
CA GLU A 188 -41.01 10.64 36.55
C GLU A 188 -41.74 10.83 35.21
N THR A 189 -42.11 9.73 34.52
CA THR A 189 -43.47 9.17 34.40
C THR A 189 -44.51 10.12 33.81
N ASP A 190 -44.88 9.91 32.54
CA ASP A 190 -46.23 9.44 32.14
C ASP A 190 -46.53 9.73 30.66
N THR A 191 -46.33 8.70 29.83
CA THR A 191 -47.07 8.51 28.57
C THR A 191 -47.05 7.02 28.21
N PRO A 192 -48.21 6.34 28.11
CA PRO A 192 -48.24 4.95 27.67
C PRO A 192 -48.06 4.89 26.15
N ASP A 193 -46.94 4.33 25.70
CA ASP A 193 -46.71 3.98 24.30
C ASP A 193 -47.61 2.79 23.91
N PRO A 194 -48.41 2.90 22.83
CA PRO A 194 -49.44 1.92 22.49
C PRO A 194 -48.94 0.86 21.51
N TRP A 195 -47.76 0.28 21.70
CA TRP A 195 -47.32 -0.82 20.83
C TRP A 195 -46.44 -1.79 21.60
N LEU A 196 -47.06 -2.82 22.20
CA LEU A 196 -46.59 -4.21 22.30
C LEU A 196 -47.43 -4.99 23.34
N THR A 197 -48.52 -5.61 22.88
CA THR A 197 -49.01 -6.86 23.48
C THR A 197 -49.15 -7.92 22.39
N PRO A 198 -48.69 -9.16 22.63
CA PRO A 198 -48.80 -10.26 21.69
C PRO A 198 -50.22 -10.83 21.78
N HIS A 199 -51.06 -10.53 20.80
CA HIS A 199 -52.32 -11.23 20.62
C HIS A 199 -52.11 -12.43 19.70
N ASN A 200 -52.06 -13.61 20.32
CA ASN A 200 -52.44 -14.87 19.68
C ASN A 200 -53.89 -14.73 19.19
N VAL A 201 -54.07 -14.59 17.89
CA VAL A 201 -55.35 -14.81 17.21
C VAL A 201 -55.11 -15.84 16.13
N ALA A 202 -55.68 -17.03 16.33
CA ALA A 202 -55.81 -18.03 15.30
C ALA A 202 -56.65 -17.43 14.17
N VAL A 203 -56.02 -17.17 13.02
CA VAL A 203 -56.72 -16.77 11.80
C VAL A 203 -56.54 -17.86 10.75
N LYS A 204 -57.71 -18.23 10.25
CA LYS A 204 -58.07 -19.23 9.27
C LYS A 204 -57.32 -19.03 7.95
N VAL A 205 -56.82 -20.14 7.40
CA VAL A 205 -56.16 -20.23 6.09
C VAL A 205 -57.20 -20.02 4.99
N GLU A 206 -57.12 -18.90 4.27
CA GLU A 206 -57.77 -18.71 2.96
C GLU A 206 -56.79 -18.01 2.01
N ASP A 207 -56.06 -18.86 1.27
CA ASP A 207 -55.71 -18.82 -0.15
C ASP A 207 -55.83 -17.47 -0.91
N LEU A 208 -54.76 -16.67 -0.99
CA LEU A 208 -54.63 -15.56 -1.96
C LEU A 208 -53.15 -15.26 -2.34
N SER A 209 -52.83 -15.62 -3.59
CA SER A 209 -51.82 -15.08 -4.53
C SER A 209 -50.62 -14.27 -3.99
N GLU A 210 -49.44 -14.88 -4.14
CA GLU A 210 -48.15 -14.20 -4.22
C GLU A 210 -48.10 -13.26 -5.44
N ASP A 211 -47.58 -12.04 -5.25
CA ASP A 211 -46.43 -11.50 -6.01
C ASP A 211 -46.50 -9.96 -6.10
N SER A 212 -45.86 -9.27 -5.16
CA SER A 212 -45.41 -7.87 -5.28
C SER A 212 -44.60 -7.45 -4.04
N SER A 213 -43.28 -7.65 -4.09
CA SER A 213 -42.33 -7.09 -3.12
C SER A 213 -41.72 -5.78 -3.66
N PRO A 214 -41.78 -4.65 -2.93
CA PRO A 214 -41.33 -3.34 -3.43
C PRO A 214 -39.82 -3.07 -3.22
N TYR A 215 -39.04 -4.03 -2.73
CA TYR A 215 -37.58 -3.88 -2.61
C TYR A 215 -36.87 -4.41 -3.86
N MET A 216 -37.12 -3.77 -5.00
CA MET A 216 -36.29 -3.97 -6.19
C MET A 216 -34.94 -3.29 -5.98
N VAL A 217 -33.92 -4.10 -5.69
CA VAL A 217 -32.55 -3.76 -6.06
C VAL A 217 -32.57 -3.53 -7.58
N PRO A 218 -32.06 -2.40 -8.11
CA PRO A 218 -32.05 -2.19 -9.55
C PRO A 218 -31.25 -3.31 -10.21
N ARG A 219 -31.95 -4.27 -10.81
CA ARG A 219 -31.36 -5.11 -11.84
C ARG A 219 -31.05 -4.15 -12.96
N TYR A 220 -29.80 -3.72 -13.05
CA TYR A 220 -29.29 -3.02 -14.22
C TYR A 220 -29.71 -3.84 -15.43
N THR A 221 -30.67 -3.30 -16.19
CA THR A 221 -31.10 -3.86 -17.45
C THR A 221 -29.86 -3.93 -18.32
N ARG A 222 -29.46 -5.17 -18.63
CA ARG A 222 -28.33 -5.50 -19.48
C ARG A 222 -28.52 -4.73 -20.79
N SER A 223 -27.78 -3.65 -20.98
CA SER A 223 -27.85 -2.88 -22.21
C SER A 223 -27.40 -3.80 -23.35
N PRO A 224 -28.13 -3.84 -24.48
CA PRO A 224 -27.84 -4.75 -25.58
C PRO A 224 -26.66 -4.19 -26.39
N THR A 225 -25.46 -4.19 -25.81
CA THR A 225 -24.25 -4.05 -26.63
C THR A 225 -24.03 -5.40 -27.28
N SER A 226 -24.28 -5.48 -28.60
CA SER A 226 -23.91 -6.57 -29.51
C SER A 226 -23.19 -7.74 -28.80
N ASP A 227 -23.92 -8.82 -28.53
CA ASP A 227 -23.48 -9.99 -27.77
C ASP A 227 -22.27 -10.64 -28.48
N VAL A 228 -21.10 -10.09 -28.24
CA VAL A 228 -19.83 -10.73 -28.57
C VAL A 228 -19.69 -11.86 -27.56
N ALA A 229 -19.68 -13.09 -28.05
CA ALA A 229 -19.48 -14.26 -27.21
C ALA A 229 -18.15 -14.13 -26.46
N MET A 230 -18.21 -14.17 -25.14
CA MET A 230 -17.02 -14.16 -24.27
C MET A 230 -16.71 -15.59 -23.88
N SER A 231 -15.42 -15.96 -23.92
CA SER A 231 -14.96 -17.29 -23.49
C SER A 231 -15.15 -17.45 -21.99
N ARG A 232 -15.02 -16.36 -21.23
CA ARG A 232 -15.27 -16.28 -19.79
C ARG A 232 -15.74 -14.90 -19.35
N ARG A 233 -16.20 -14.83 -18.10
CA ARG A 233 -16.49 -13.58 -17.39
C ARG A 233 -15.20 -12.76 -17.20
N CYS A 234 -15.20 -11.54 -17.72
CA CYS A 234 -14.10 -10.58 -17.52
C CYS A 234 -13.90 -10.27 -16.02
N PRO A 235 -12.66 -10.02 -15.57
CA PRO A 235 -12.39 -9.66 -14.19
C PRO A 235 -12.82 -8.23 -13.85
N VAL A 236 -12.92 -7.95 -12.55
CA VAL A 236 -12.99 -6.57 -12.06
C VAL A 236 -11.62 -5.93 -12.23
N VAL A 237 -11.62 -4.73 -12.80
CA VAL A 237 -10.41 -3.96 -13.03
C VAL A 237 -10.26 -2.94 -11.91
N TYR A 238 -9.07 -2.87 -11.32
CA TYR A 238 -8.68 -1.98 -10.24
C TYR A 238 -7.67 -0.96 -10.76
N GLY A 239 -7.89 0.32 -10.44
CA GLY A 239 -6.96 1.41 -10.71
C GLY A 239 -6.49 2.04 -9.40
N LEU A 240 -5.17 2.13 -9.22
CA LEU A 240 -4.51 2.77 -8.09
C LEU A 240 -3.78 4.03 -8.59
N TYR A 241 -4.42 5.18 -8.45
CA TYR A 241 -3.91 6.44 -8.97
C TYR A 241 -3.23 7.26 -7.87
N VAL A 242 -1.93 7.52 -8.02
CA VAL A 242 -1.12 8.26 -7.04
C VAL A 242 -1.11 9.74 -7.38
N LEU A 243 -1.82 10.53 -6.57
CA LEU A 243 -1.96 11.98 -6.65
C LEU A 243 -1.15 12.63 -5.51
N GLY A 244 0.14 12.86 -5.75
CA GLY A 244 1.04 13.39 -4.73
C GLY A 244 1.26 12.41 -3.59
N LEU A 245 0.58 12.59 -2.45
CA LEU A 245 0.65 11.68 -1.30
C LEU A 245 -0.66 10.93 -1.05
N THR A 246 -1.64 11.07 -1.95
CA THR A 246 -2.92 10.37 -1.87
C THR A 246 -2.97 9.31 -2.94
N VAL A 247 -3.47 8.12 -2.61
CA VAL A 247 -3.77 7.07 -3.58
C VAL A 247 -5.27 6.95 -3.71
N VAL A 248 -5.80 7.17 -4.90
CA VAL A 248 -7.21 6.98 -5.21
C VAL A 248 -7.41 5.59 -5.78
N VAL A 249 -8.32 4.84 -5.15
CA VAL A 249 -8.73 3.51 -5.61
C VAL A 249 -10.01 3.63 -6.41
N VAL A 250 -9.97 3.18 -7.66
CA VAL A 250 -11.14 3.06 -8.52
C VAL A 250 -11.30 1.62 -9.00
N THR A 251 -12.53 1.24 -9.32
CA THR A 251 -12.83 -0.08 -9.86
C THR A 251 -13.81 0.02 -11.01
N ALA A 252 -13.71 -0.88 -11.97
CA ALA A 252 -14.72 -1.04 -13.00
C ALA A 252 -14.95 -2.52 -13.31
N ASP A 253 -16.22 -2.88 -13.51
CA ASP A 253 -16.62 -4.22 -13.91
C ASP A 253 -16.65 -4.31 -15.44
N ALA A 254 -15.62 -4.90 -16.03
CA ALA A 254 -15.47 -4.98 -17.48
C ALA A 254 -16.55 -5.85 -18.16
N GLU A 255 -17.28 -6.67 -17.40
CA GLU A 255 -18.39 -7.46 -17.91
C GLU A 255 -19.56 -6.58 -18.36
N LYS A 256 -19.79 -5.45 -17.66
CA LYS A 256 -20.92 -4.52 -17.91
C LYS A 256 -20.80 -3.74 -19.23
N GLY A 257 -19.75 -3.96 -20.00
CA GLY A 257 -19.55 -3.37 -21.32
C GLY A 257 -18.41 -2.35 -21.36
N VAL A 258 -18.16 -1.81 -22.55
CA VAL A 258 -17.09 -0.83 -22.79
C VAL A 258 -17.29 0.47 -22.01
N ASN A 259 -18.55 0.79 -21.72
CA ASN A 259 -18.95 1.96 -20.94
C ASN A 259 -19.32 1.59 -19.50
N ALA A 260 -18.73 0.51 -18.97
CA ALA A 260 -18.97 0.10 -17.59
C ALA A 260 -18.73 1.27 -16.61
N PRO A 261 -19.60 1.44 -15.59
CA PRO A 261 -19.45 2.51 -14.63
C PRO A 261 -18.12 2.31 -13.87
N ILE A 262 -17.33 3.38 -13.81
CA ILE A 262 -16.12 3.44 -12.99
C ILE A 262 -16.55 3.96 -11.62
N SER A 263 -16.37 3.12 -10.60
CA SER A 263 -16.71 3.45 -9.23
C SER A 263 -15.45 3.92 -8.49
N PHE A 264 -15.53 5.10 -7.88
CA PHE A 264 -14.59 5.49 -6.85
C PHE A 264 -14.85 4.65 -5.60
N GLN A 265 -13.78 4.16 -4.96
CA GLN A 265 -13.89 3.35 -3.75
C GLN A 265 -13.41 4.12 -2.53
N VAL A 266 -12.16 4.60 -2.55
CA VAL A 266 -11.53 5.23 -1.39
C VAL A 266 -10.33 6.08 -1.79
N ASP A 267 -10.06 7.13 -1.01
CA ASP A 267 -8.82 7.91 -1.02
C ASP A 267 -7.94 7.55 0.19
N CYS A 268 -6.73 7.08 -0.09
CA CYS A 268 -5.75 6.67 0.90
C CYS A 268 -4.68 7.76 1.04
N ARG A 269 -4.75 8.55 2.13
CA ARG A 269 -3.85 9.69 2.39
C ARG A 269 -2.61 9.29 3.20
N PHE A 270 -1.43 9.38 2.60
CA PHE A 270 -0.17 9.02 3.28
C PHE A 270 0.50 10.19 4.00
N ASP A 271 -0.06 11.40 3.92
CA ASP A 271 0.36 12.55 4.70
C ASP A 271 -0.18 12.54 6.15
N ASP A 272 -1.20 11.72 6.44
CA ASP A 272 -1.71 11.51 7.79
C ASP A 272 -0.94 10.41 8.52
N LYS A 273 -0.15 10.82 9.53
CA LYS A 273 0.69 9.92 10.33
C LYS A 273 -0.09 8.88 11.13
N HIS A 274 -1.35 9.15 11.45
CA HIS A 274 -2.17 8.24 12.27
C HIS A 274 -2.94 7.23 11.41
N GLN A 275 -3.15 7.54 10.13
CA GLN A 275 -3.89 6.68 9.20
C GLN A 275 -3.01 5.98 8.19
N ASN A 276 -1.73 6.35 8.05
CA ASN A 276 -0.84 5.78 7.02
C ASN A 276 -0.70 4.25 7.05
N VAL A 277 -0.74 3.60 8.22
CA VAL A 277 -0.69 2.14 8.34
C VAL A 277 -2.00 1.51 7.86
N TRP A 278 -3.13 2.10 8.22
CA TRP A 278 -4.45 1.65 7.78
C TRP A 278 -4.64 1.86 6.28
N ASN A 279 -4.20 3.01 5.76
CA ASN A 279 -4.20 3.33 4.33
C ASN A 279 -3.33 2.35 3.53
N ALA A 280 -2.14 2.03 4.04
CA ALA A 280 -1.34 0.94 3.47
C ALA A 280 -2.12 -0.38 3.48
N LEU A 281 -2.69 -0.80 4.61
CA LEU A 281 -3.43 -2.06 4.69
C LEU A 281 -4.61 -2.12 3.70
N THR A 282 -5.32 -0.99 3.50
CA THR A 282 -6.38 -0.87 2.49
C THR A 282 -5.85 -1.15 1.08
N ILE A 283 -4.73 -0.52 0.69
CA ILE A 283 -4.11 -0.77 -0.62
C ILE A 283 -3.66 -2.23 -0.76
N ALA A 284 -3.10 -2.83 0.29
CA ALA A 284 -2.74 -4.24 0.28
C ALA A 284 -3.94 -5.16 0.07
N THR A 285 -5.06 -4.83 0.70
CA THR A 285 -6.31 -5.59 0.56
C THR A 285 -6.81 -5.57 -0.87
N VAL A 286 -6.77 -4.41 -1.54
CA VAL A 286 -7.14 -4.27 -2.96
C VAL A 286 -6.24 -5.13 -3.86
N VAL A 287 -4.91 -5.10 -3.63
CA VAL A 287 -3.97 -5.94 -4.40
C VAL A 287 -4.23 -7.43 -4.16
N CYS A 288 -4.52 -7.84 -2.93
CA CYS A 288 -4.87 -9.23 -2.62
C CYS A 288 -6.18 -9.67 -3.30
N LEU A 289 -7.22 -8.82 -3.28
CA LEU A 289 -8.49 -9.12 -3.97
C LEU A 289 -8.26 -9.33 -5.47
N ALA A 290 -7.47 -8.44 -6.08
CA ALA A 290 -7.18 -8.54 -7.49
C ALA A 290 -6.36 -9.80 -7.83
N ARG A 291 -5.37 -10.14 -7.00
CA ARG A 291 -4.61 -11.39 -7.08
C ARG A 291 -5.52 -12.61 -7.02
N ASP A 292 -6.39 -12.68 -6.02
CA ASP A 292 -7.29 -13.83 -5.82
C ASP A 292 -8.22 -14.01 -7.03
N GLU A 293 -8.66 -12.90 -7.64
CA GLU A 293 -9.40 -12.94 -8.89
C GLU A 293 -8.60 -13.53 -10.05
N LEU A 294 -7.32 -13.17 -10.18
CA LEU A 294 -6.44 -13.72 -11.22
C LEU A 294 -6.12 -15.19 -10.97
N MET A 295 -5.90 -15.58 -9.72
CA MET A 295 -5.65 -16.97 -9.34
C MET A 295 -6.82 -17.88 -9.71
N SER A 296 -8.06 -17.41 -9.61
CA SER A 296 -9.25 -18.17 -10.05
C SER A 296 -9.29 -18.44 -11.57
N ARG A 297 -8.41 -17.79 -12.34
CA ARG A 297 -8.33 -17.84 -13.81
C ARG A 297 -6.95 -18.25 -14.31
N ILE A 298 -6.13 -18.85 -13.45
CA ILE A 298 -4.74 -19.16 -13.76
C ILE A 298 -4.59 -20.08 -14.98
N ASP A 299 -5.60 -20.93 -15.23
CA ASP A 299 -5.68 -21.86 -16.36
C ASP A 299 -5.81 -21.15 -17.72
N ASP A 300 -6.24 -19.88 -17.75
CA ASP A 300 -6.39 -19.11 -18.98
C ASP A 300 -5.09 -18.40 -19.39
N PHE A 301 -4.08 -18.39 -18.53
CA PHE A 301 -2.85 -17.67 -18.76
C PHE A 301 -1.88 -18.48 -19.63
N GLU A 302 -1.24 -17.81 -20.59
CA GLU A 302 -0.26 -18.42 -21.48
C GLU A 302 1.10 -18.49 -20.77
N GLU A 303 1.89 -19.54 -20.98
CA GLU A 303 3.27 -19.55 -20.50
C GLU A 303 4.10 -18.53 -21.30
N VAL A 304 4.96 -17.77 -20.62
CA VAL A 304 5.92 -16.92 -21.33
C VAL A 304 6.99 -17.84 -21.92
N ASP A 305 7.10 -17.87 -23.24
CA ASP A 305 8.19 -18.56 -23.94
C ASP A 305 9.53 -18.00 -23.44
N THR A 306 10.12 -18.68 -22.45
CA THR A 306 11.47 -18.39 -21.96
C THR A 306 12.48 -19.15 -22.81
N THR A 307 12.29 -19.16 -24.14
CA THR A 307 13.33 -19.63 -25.06
C THR A 307 14.53 -18.75 -24.83
N TYR A 308 15.42 -19.25 -23.98
CA TYR A 308 16.76 -18.75 -23.78
C TYR A 308 17.31 -18.52 -25.18
N ASP A 309 17.57 -17.26 -25.52
CA ASP A 309 18.64 -16.92 -26.46
C ASP A 309 19.87 -17.65 -25.91
N SER A 310 20.05 -18.88 -26.40
CA SER A 310 21.25 -19.65 -26.17
C SER A 310 22.35 -18.83 -26.79
N ASP A 311 23.22 -18.29 -25.95
CA ASP A 311 24.42 -17.57 -26.38
C ASP A 311 25.09 -18.43 -27.48
N PRO A 312 25.19 -17.93 -28.73
CA PRO A 312 25.79 -18.69 -29.82
C PRO A 312 27.30 -18.88 -29.67
N ASP A 313 27.89 -18.51 -28.52
CA ASP A 313 29.33 -18.46 -28.25
C ASP A 313 29.79 -19.40 -27.11
N ALA A 314 29.00 -20.43 -26.73
CA ALA A 314 29.37 -21.43 -25.70
C ALA A 314 29.99 -22.72 -26.26
#